data_AF-A0A7R9BBU6-F1
#
_entry.id   AF-A0A7R9BBU6-F1
#
_cell.length_a   1.000
_cell.length_b   1.000
_cell.length_c   1.000
_cell.angle_alpha   90.00
_cell.angle_beta   90.00
_cell.angle_gamma   90.00
#
_symmetry.space_group_name_H-M   'P 1'
#
loop_
_entity.id
_entity.type
_entity.pdbx_description
1 polymer ?
#
loop_
_entity_poly.entity_id
_entity_poly.type
_entity_poly.pdbx_seq_one_letter_code
_entity_poly.pdbx_strand_id
1 'polypeptide(L)'
;MILEAAKSIAAANSALVKAASAAQRELIDLGKVSRRPLTSSDDGQWSEGLISAARLVAAATHSLVESANALVQGVSSEEKLISSAKQVASSTAQLLVACKVKADPDSDSTKRLQ
;
A
#
# COMPACT_ATOMS: atom_id res chain seq x y z
N MET A 1 -5.03 20.30 -12.39
CA MET A 1 -6.06 19.65 -11.54
C MET A 1 -5.83 18.14 -11.43
N ILE A 2 -5.75 17.41 -12.55
CA ILE A 2 -5.55 15.94 -12.55
C ILE A 2 -4.20 15.51 -11.96
N LEU A 3 -3.10 16.14 -12.38
CA LEU A 3 -1.77 15.79 -11.88
C LEU A 3 -1.61 16.04 -10.37
N GLU A 4 -2.21 17.11 -9.85
CA GLU A 4 -2.19 17.42 -8.41
C GLU A 4 -3.00 16.39 -7.60
N ALA A 5 -4.16 15.94 -8.12
CA ALA A 5 -4.91 14.86 -7.50
C ALA A 5 -4.10 13.54 -7.49
N ALA A 6 -3.44 13.19 -8.60
CA ALA A 6 -2.59 12.01 -8.68
C ALA A 6 -1.40 12.08 -7.70
N LYS A 7 -0.77 13.24 -7.56
CA LYS A 7 0.28 13.47 -6.54
C LYS A 7 -0.25 13.33 -5.12
N SER A 8 -1.44 13.86 -4.83
CA SER A 8 -2.08 13.71 -3.52
C SER A 8 -2.37 12.25 -3.19
N ILE A 9 -2.87 11.47 -4.16
CA ILE A 9 -3.07 10.02 -4.00
C ILE A 9 -1.74 9.32 -3.77
N ALA A 10 -0.69 9.69 -4.51
CA ALA A 10 0.64 9.11 -4.31
C ALA A 10 1.22 9.40 -2.92
N ALA A 11 1.04 10.62 -2.41
CA ALA A 11 1.43 10.99 -1.07
C ALA A 11 0.66 10.19 0.00
N ALA A 12 -0.65 10.03 -0.16
CA ALA A 12 -1.49 9.24 0.73
C ALA A 12 -1.06 7.76 0.75
N ASN A 13 -0.80 7.16 -0.42
CA ASN A 13 -0.33 5.77 -0.51
C ASN A 13 1.08 5.59 0.09
N SER A 14 1.97 6.58 -0.07
CA SER A 14 3.27 6.56 0.58
C SER A 14 3.13 6.59 2.11
N ALA A 15 2.23 7.42 2.64
CA ALA A 15 1.93 7.46 4.06
C ALA A 15 1.34 6.13 4.55
N LEU A 16 0.45 5.51 3.77
CA LEU A 16 -0.14 4.21 4.09
C LEU A 16 0.92 3.09 4.15
N VAL A 17 1.81 3.01 3.16
CA VAL A 17 2.90 2.02 3.15
C VAL A 17 3.83 2.20 4.35
N LYS A 18 4.10 3.46 4.75
CA LYS A 18 4.88 3.76 5.96
C LYS A 18 4.13 3.33 7.23
N ALA A 19 2.83 3.59 7.31
CA ALA A 19 2.00 3.16 8.44
C ALA A 19 1.93 1.63 8.55
N ALA A 20 1.76 0.92 7.43
CA ALA A 20 1.82 -0.54 7.37
C ALA A 20 3.17 -1.09 7.85
N SER A 21 4.27 -0.45 7.42
CA SER A 21 5.63 -0.81 7.84
C SER A 21 5.85 -0.57 9.34
N ALA A 22 5.31 0.53 9.88
CA ALA A 22 5.35 0.83 11.31
C ALA A 22 4.53 -0.19 12.12
N ALA A 23 3.33 -0.53 11.66
CA ALA A 23 2.49 -1.56 12.28
C ALA A 23 3.20 -2.92 12.32
N GLN A 24 3.87 -3.31 11.22
CA GLN A 24 4.69 -4.53 11.20
C GLN A 24 5.84 -4.47 12.21
N ARG A 25 6.51 -3.31 12.33
CA ARG A 25 7.59 -3.10 13.30
C ARG A 25 7.10 -3.24 14.74
N GLU A 26 5.95 -2.64 15.07
CA GLU A 26 5.33 -2.74 16.39
C GLU A 26 4.97 -4.19 16.73
N LEU A 27 4.43 -4.95 15.79
CA LEU A 27 4.14 -6.38 16.00
C LEU A 27 5.40 -7.20 16.28
N ILE A 28 6.53 -6.84 15.67
CA ILE A 28 7.83 -7.46 15.95
C ILE A 28 8.34 -7.07 17.34
N ASP A 29 8.26 -5.79 17.70
CA ASP A 29 8.75 -5.28 18.99
C ASP A 29 7.91 -5.80 20.17
N LEU A 30 6.60 -6.04 19.96
CA LEU A 30 5.70 -6.71 20.90
C LEU A 30 5.92 -8.23 20.99
N GLY A 31 6.79 -8.80 20.14
CA GLY A 31 7.01 -10.25 20.05
C GLY A 31 5.84 -11.04 19.46
N LYS A 32 4.84 -10.37 18.87
CA LYS A 32 3.70 -11.00 18.17
C LYS A 32 4.09 -11.57 16.81
N VAL A 33 5.17 -11.05 16.21
CA VAL A 33 5.75 -11.52 14.94
C VAL A 33 7.25 -11.70 15.12
N SER A 34 7.80 -12.79 14.58
CA SER A 34 9.23 -13.05 14.62
C SER A 34 10.04 -11.98 13.85
N ARG A 35 11.10 -11.46 14.45
CA ARG A 35 12.01 -10.48 13.81
C ARG A 35 12.75 -11.04 12.58
N ARG A 36 13.01 -12.34 12.58
CA ARG A 36 13.50 -13.12 11.44
C ARG A 36 12.65 -14.37 11.32
N PRO A 37 11.45 -14.27 10.75
CA PRO A 37 10.64 -15.44 10.50
C PRO A 37 11.33 -16.31 9.45
N LEU A 38 11.20 -17.63 9.58
CA LEU A 38 11.51 -18.54 8.48
C LEU A 38 10.49 -18.29 7.37
N THR A 39 10.89 -18.36 6.11
CA THR A 39 9.98 -18.15 4.97
C THR A 39 8.81 -19.15 4.95
N SER A 40 8.99 -20.33 5.54
CA SER A 40 7.97 -21.36 5.72
C SER A 40 7.07 -21.16 6.94
N SER A 41 7.35 -20.19 7.81
CA SER A 41 6.52 -19.89 8.98
C SER A 41 5.37 -18.96 8.63
N ASP A 42 4.27 -19.05 9.38
CA ASP A 42 3.09 -18.18 9.21
C ASP A 42 3.47 -16.68 9.24
N ASP A 43 4.39 -16.30 10.10
CA ASP A 43 4.93 -14.94 10.21
C ASP A 43 5.73 -14.52 8.98
N GLY A 44 6.46 -15.47 8.38
CA GLY A 44 7.24 -15.25 7.16
C GLY A 44 6.36 -15.10 5.93
N GLN A 45 5.38 -15.99 5.78
CA GLN A 45 4.38 -15.92 4.71
C GLN A 45 3.55 -14.64 4.81
N TRP A 46 3.14 -14.25 6.03
CA TRP A 46 2.44 -12.99 6.27
C TRP A 46 3.32 -11.79 5.91
N SER A 47 4.59 -11.77 6.35
CA SER A 47 5.52 -10.67 6.06
C SER A 47 5.78 -10.52 4.55
N GLU A 48 6.00 -11.63 3.84
CA GLU A 48 6.15 -11.62 2.38
C GLU A 48 4.87 -11.15 1.67
N GLY A 49 3.70 -11.59 2.13
CA GLY A 49 2.41 -11.13 1.63
C GLY A 49 2.22 -9.62 1.80
N LEU A 50 2.59 -9.08 2.96
CA LEU A 50 2.54 -7.66 3.25
C LEU A 50 3.49 -6.85 2.37
N ILE A 51 4.75 -7.31 2.23
CA ILE A 51 5.76 -6.68 1.38
C ILE A 51 5.32 -6.69 -0.09
N SER A 52 4.78 -7.81 -0.56
CA SER A 52 4.26 -7.95 -1.92
C SER A 52 3.10 -6.98 -2.19
N ALA A 53 2.14 -6.89 -1.27
CA ALA A 53 1.03 -5.94 -1.36
C ALA A 53 1.53 -4.48 -1.39
N ALA A 54 2.51 -4.14 -0.55
CA ALA A 54 3.10 -2.79 -0.54
C ALA A 54 3.80 -2.45 -1.87
N ARG A 55 4.51 -3.42 -2.47
CA ARG A 55 5.13 -3.26 -3.80
C ARG A 55 4.07 -3.05 -4.89
N LEU A 56 2.94 -3.77 -4.84
CA LEU A 56 1.83 -3.59 -5.76
C LEU A 56 1.23 -2.18 -5.65
N VAL A 57 1.02 -1.66 -4.43
CA VAL A 57 0.56 -0.28 -4.21
C VAL A 57 1.53 0.72 -4.81
N ALA A 58 2.84 0.54 -4.60
CA ALA A 58 3.86 1.43 -5.15
C ALA A 58 3.86 1.43 -6.68
N ALA A 59 3.78 0.25 -7.32
CA ALA A 59 3.72 0.11 -8.77
C ALA A 59 2.45 0.73 -9.36
N ALA A 60 1.29 0.47 -8.77
CA ALA A 60 0.02 1.06 -9.19
C ALA A 60 0.05 2.59 -9.07
N THR A 61 0.62 3.11 -7.97
CA THR A 61 0.77 4.55 -7.73
C THR A 61 1.68 5.20 -8.76
N HIS A 62 2.79 4.55 -9.10
CA HIS A 62 3.71 5.02 -10.12
C HIS A 62 2.98 5.12 -11.48
N SER A 63 2.28 4.06 -11.89
CA SER A 63 1.48 4.05 -13.13
C SER A 63 0.40 5.12 -13.14
N LEU A 64 -0.24 5.42 -12.01
CA LEU A 64 -1.22 6.50 -11.90
C LEU A 64 -0.60 7.87 -12.18
N VAL A 65 0.58 8.15 -11.61
CA VAL A 65 1.28 9.42 -11.80
C VAL A 65 1.75 9.56 -13.25
N GLU A 66 2.28 8.49 -13.85
CA GLU A 66 2.65 8.48 -15.26
C GLU A 66 1.44 8.72 -16.18
N SER A 67 0.33 7.99 -15.95
CA SER A 67 -0.92 8.17 -16.71
C SER A 67 -1.46 9.59 -16.57
N ALA A 68 -1.42 10.18 -15.37
CA ALA A 68 -1.85 11.56 -15.13
C ALA A 68 -0.96 12.59 -15.83
N ASN A 69 0.36 12.39 -15.79
CA ASN A 69 1.30 13.25 -16.49
C ASN A 69 1.13 13.15 -18.01
N ALA A 70 1.02 11.94 -18.55
CA ALA A 70 0.82 11.71 -19.97
C ALA A 70 -0.52 12.28 -20.46
N LEU A 71 -1.59 12.23 -19.65
CA LEU A 71 -2.87 12.87 -19.98
C LEU A 71 -2.74 14.39 -20.03
N VAL A 72 -2.03 15.02 -19.09
CA VAL A 72 -1.78 16.48 -19.11
C VAL A 72 -0.95 16.89 -20.33
N GLN A 73 -0.06 16.03 -20.80
CA GLN A 73 0.72 16.25 -22.03
C GLN A 73 -0.08 15.93 -23.31
N GLY A 74 -1.30 15.39 -23.22
CA GLY A 74 -2.10 14.97 -24.37
C GLY A 74 -1.66 13.67 -25.04
N VAL A 75 -0.83 12.86 -24.36
CA VAL A 75 -0.21 11.63 -24.89
C VAL A 75 -0.94 10.36 -24.41
N SER A 76 -1.91 10.50 -23.51
CA SER A 76 -2.67 9.39 -22.93
C SER A 76 -4.17 9.70 -22.87
N SER A 77 -4.98 8.65 -22.70
CA SER A 77 -6.43 8.72 -22.60
C SER A 77 -6.90 8.76 -21.15
N GLU A 78 -8.05 9.38 -20.90
CA GLU A 78 -8.69 9.37 -19.57
C GLU A 78 -8.98 7.95 -19.07
N GLU A 79 -9.29 7.01 -19.98
CA GLU A 79 -9.52 5.60 -19.63
C GLU A 79 -8.29 4.96 -18.96
N LYS A 80 -7.07 5.27 -19.43
CA LYS A 80 -5.83 4.77 -18.81
C LYS A 80 -5.66 5.32 -17.41
N LEU A 81 -5.94 6.62 -17.22
CA LEU A 81 -5.89 7.25 -15.91
C LEU A 81 -6.90 6.61 -14.94
N ILE A 82 -8.14 6.40 -15.39
CA ILE A 82 -9.20 5.78 -14.59
C ILE A 82 -8.82 4.34 -14.21
N SER A 83 -8.25 3.59 -15.16
CA SER A 83 -7.78 2.23 -14.91
C SER A 83 -6.65 2.19 -13.87
N SER A 84 -5.62 3.03 -14.02
CA SER A 84 -4.54 3.15 -13.04
C SER A 84 -5.06 3.57 -11.65
N ALA A 85 -6.05 4.46 -11.58
CA ALA A 85 -6.66 4.88 -10.31
C ALA A 85 -7.43 3.74 -9.62
N LYS A 86 -8.19 2.94 -10.39
CA LYS A 86 -8.86 1.75 -9.87
C LYS A 86 -7.86 0.70 -9.37
N GLN A 87 -6.75 0.51 -10.09
CA GLN A 87 -5.69 -0.40 -9.67
C GLN A 87 -5.06 0.04 -8.35
N VAL A 88 -4.80 1.34 -8.18
CA VAL A 88 -4.33 1.91 -6.92
C VAL A 88 -5.29 1.60 -5.77
N ALA A 89 -6.59 1.85 -5.96
CA ALA A 89 -7.59 1.57 -4.93
C ALA A 89 -7.63 0.08 -4.55
N SER A 90 -7.58 -0.81 -5.55
CA SER A 90 -7.56 -2.26 -5.34
C SER A 90 -6.33 -2.73 -4.58
N SER A 91 -5.12 -2.33 -5.01
CA SER A 91 -3.88 -2.68 -4.32
C SER A 91 -3.83 -2.13 -2.89
N THR A 92 -4.39 -0.93 -2.68
CA THR A 92 -4.50 -0.30 -1.36
C THR A 92 -5.41 -1.11 -0.43
N ALA A 93 -6.56 -1.55 -0.93
CA ALA A 93 -7.46 -2.44 -0.19
C ALA A 93 -6.79 -3.78 0.16
N GLN A 94 -6.03 -4.37 -0.77
CA GLN A 94 -5.27 -5.59 -0.52
C GLN A 94 -4.20 -5.40 0.57
N LEU A 95 -3.45 -4.30 0.53
CA LEU A 95 -2.47 -3.97 1.56
C LEU A 95 -3.13 -3.82 2.94
N LEU A 96 -4.29 -3.16 2.99
CA LEU A 96 -5.09 -3.00 4.20
C LEU A 96 -5.53 -4.34 4.80
N VAL A 97 -6.02 -5.26 3.95
CA VAL A 97 -6.39 -6.60 4.37
C VAL A 97 -5.16 -7.35 4.90
N ALA A 98 -4.03 -7.29 4.18
CA ALA A 98 -2.79 -7.94 4.60
C ALA A 98 -2.29 -7.42 5.96
N CYS A 99 -2.37 -6.11 6.22
CA CYS A 99 -2.02 -5.53 7.52
C CYS A 99 -2.91 -6.07 8.64
N LYS A 100 -4.21 -6.18 8.40
CA LYS A 100 -5.21 -6.59 9.41
C LYS A 100 -5.12 -8.05 9.84
N VAL A 101 -4.47 -8.92 9.07
CA VAL A 101 -4.36 -10.37 9.41
C VAL A 101 -3.62 -10.60 10.73
N LYS A 102 -2.58 -9.81 11.02
CA LYS A 102 -1.79 -9.90 12.26
C LYS A 102 -1.92 -8.68 13.17
N ALA A 103 -2.49 -7.58 12.69
CA ALA A 103 -2.69 -6.38 13.50
C ALA A 103 -3.83 -6.58 14.50
N ASP A 104 -3.63 -6.09 15.72
CA ASP A 104 -4.67 -6.02 16.73
C ASP A 104 -5.71 -4.97 16.28
N PRO A 105 -7.02 -5.31 16.19
CA PRO A 105 -8.04 -4.36 15.75
C PRO A 105 -8.12 -3.10 16.63
N ASP A 106 -7.65 -3.17 17.89
CA ASP A 106 -7.65 -2.04 18.83
C ASP A 106 -6.37 -1.18 18.82
N SER A 107 -5.32 -1.58 18.09
CA SER A 107 -4.05 -0.83 18.09
C SER A 107 -4.14 0.52 17.38
N ASP A 108 -3.39 1.51 17.87
CA ASP A 108 -3.32 2.85 17.25
C ASP A 108 -2.84 2.80 15.80
N SER A 109 -1.99 1.83 15.46
CA SER A 109 -1.56 1.55 14.09
C SER A 109 -2.71 1.09 13.20
N THR A 110 -3.60 0.22 13.67
CA THR A 110 -4.80 -0.19 12.92
C THR A 110 -5.79 0.96 12.75
N LYS A 111 -5.95 1.81 13.78
CA LYS A 111 -6.81 3.00 13.71
C LYS A 111 -6.31 4.03 12.69
N ARG A 112 -4.99 4.15 12.48
CA ARG A 112 -4.39 5.04 11.49
C ARG A 112 -4.44 4.50 10.05
N LEU A 113 -4.74 3.22 9.87
CA LEU A 113 -4.91 2.60 8.56
C LEU A 113 -6.35 2.73 8.03
N GLN A 114 -7.34 2.94 8.90
CA GLN A 114 -8.73 3.26 8.52
C GLN A 114 -8.88 4.72 8.10
#